data_AF-A0A417YGW1-F1
#
_entry.id   AF-A0A417YGW1-F1
#
_cell.length_a   1.000
_cell.length_b   1.000
_cell.length_c   1.000
_cell.angle_alpha   90.00
_cell.angle_beta   90.00
_cell.angle_gamma   90.00
#
_symmetry.space_group_name_H-M   'P 1'
#
loop_
_entity.id
_entity.type
_entity.pdbx_description
1 polymer ?
#
loop_
_entity_poly.entity_id
_entity_poly.type
_entity_poly.pdbx_seq_one_letter_code
_entity_poly.pdbx_strand_id
1 'polypeptide(L)'
;MNQIYDLAYYFTVNVLRKPEHNTARIHNACQSIQNLCGVGWTLDALKAEIDAFQRDYPSLLANIYHLEEVIGNKKPPNNLIEEDVFYYHNHLRITSSPSKLVLNKETRQYERVEEEFFLEMKAFFTIEDLLKYWYESNGMRSTNHHIKQDTGRFKYLLDFYDIDEVLFMIDIAQQQRALFDLRPLTNAFQLEKYVEDARKKIKEKQNIHLLKGINHVIPRKVV
;
A
#
# COMPACT_ATOMS: atom_id res chain seq x y z
N MET A 1 -6.41 -25.00 8.29
CA MET A 1 -6.12 -24.99 6.84
C MET A 1 -5.91 -23.54 6.42
N ASN A 2 -5.00 -23.30 5.47
CA ASN A 2 -4.57 -21.95 5.09
C ASN A 2 -5.64 -21.31 4.17
N GLN A 3 -6.26 -20.19 4.56
CA GLN A 3 -7.34 -19.54 3.81
C GLN A 3 -6.97 -19.22 2.35
N ILE A 4 -5.68 -18.95 2.09
CA ILE A 4 -5.14 -18.75 0.73
C ILE A 4 -5.25 -20.02 -0.10
N TYR A 5 -4.89 -21.17 0.50
CA TYR A 5 -4.97 -22.46 -0.17
C TYR A 5 -6.42 -22.81 -0.50
N ASP A 6 -7.35 -22.52 0.40
CA ASP A 6 -8.77 -22.79 0.19
C ASP A 6 -9.32 -21.99 -1.01
N LEU A 7 -8.92 -20.72 -1.17
CA LEU A 7 -9.30 -19.90 -2.32
C LEU A 7 -8.61 -20.36 -3.62
N ALA A 8 -7.32 -20.72 -3.56
CA ALA A 8 -6.58 -21.26 -4.70
C ALA A 8 -7.18 -22.58 -5.21
N TYR A 9 -7.57 -23.44 -4.27
CA TYR A 9 -8.27 -24.69 -4.54
C TYR A 9 -9.62 -24.43 -5.18
N TYR A 10 -10.44 -23.55 -4.59
CA TYR A 10 -11.73 -23.14 -5.13
C TYR A 10 -11.61 -22.64 -6.58
N PHE A 11 -10.67 -21.73 -6.85
CA PHE A 11 -10.44 -21.22 -8.21
C PHE A 11 -10.04 -22.33 -9.19
N THR A 12 -9.11 -23.20 -8.81
CA THR A 12 -8.55 -24.21 -9.72
C THR A 12 -9.53 -25.36 -9.98
N VAL A 13 -10.15 -25.88 -8.92
CA VAL A 13 -10.98 -27.08 -8.96
C VAL A 13 -12.43 -26.74 -9.26
N ASN A 14 -13.00 -25.74 -8.59
CA ASN A 14 -14.45 -25.49 -8.69
C ASN A 14 -14.78 -24.56 -9.86
N VAL A 15 -13.96 -23.52 -10.08
CA VAL A 15 -14.23 -22.52 -11.12
C VAL A 15 -13.69 -22.97 -12.47
N LEU A 16 -12.39 -23.32 -12.54
CA LEU A 16 -11.75 -23.77 -13.78
C LEU A 16 -11.99 -25.25 -14.10
N ARG A 17 -12.63 -26.00 -13.19
CA ARG A 17 -12.95 -27.43 -13.34
C ARG A 17 -11.73 -28.29 -13.68
N LYS A 18 -10.56 -27.94 -13.14
CA LYS A 18 -9.33 -28.74 -13.32
C LYS A 18 -9.27 -29.86 -12.27
N PRO A 19 -8.55 -30.94 -12.55
CA PRO A 19 -8.45 -32.07 -11.62
C PRO A 19 -7.80 -31.66 -10.30
N GLU A 20 -8.31 -32.19 -9.19
CA GLU A 20 -7.82 -31.89 -7.82
C GLU A 20 -6.34 -32.20 -7.61
N HIS A 21 -5.80 -33.17 -8.35
CA HIS A 21 -4.40 -33.59 -8.30
C HIS A 21 -3.46 -32.67 -9.11
N ASN A 22 -3.96 -31.59 -9.71
CA ASN A 22 -3.11 -30.59 -10.38
C ASN A 22 -2.46 -29.63 -9.37
N THR A 23 -1.59 -30.19 -8.52
CA THR A 23 -0.93 -29.51 -7.40
C THR A 23 -0.07 -28.32 -7.84
N ALA A 24 0.57 -28.42 -9.01
CA ALA A 24 1.37 -27.33 -9.58
C ALA A 24 0.50 -26.09 -9.86
N ARG A 25 -0.72 -26.28 -10.38
CA ARG A 25 -1.62 -25.17 -10.68
C ARG A 25 -2.21 -24.54 -9.43
N ILE A 26 -2.57 -25.36 -8.43
CA ILE A 26 -3.00 -24.85 -7.12
C ILE A 26 -1.86 -24.06 -6.46
N HIS A 27 -0.62 -24.53 -6.55
CA HIS A 27 0.55 -23.81 -6.04
C HIS A 27 0.75 -22.46 -6.74
N ASN A 28 0.64 -22.41 -8.07
CA ASN A 28 0.73 -21.15 -8.81
C ASN A 28 -0.39 -20.17 -8.43
N ALA A 29 -1.62 -20.66 -8.26
CA ALA A 29 -2.74 -19.84 -7.79
C ALA A 29 -2.50 -19.32 -6.35
N CYS A 30 -1.92 -20.12 -5.46
CA CYS A 30 -1.50 -19.65 -4.12
C CYS A 30 -0.50 -18.49 -4.22
N GLN A 31 0.52 -18.61 -5.08
CA GLN A 31 1.51 -17.53 -5.27
C GLN A 31 0.83 -16.27 -5.85
N SER A 32 -0.08 -16.44 -6.81
CA SER A 32 -0.85 -15.34 -7.43
C SER A 32 -1.68 -14.60 -6.37
N ILE A 33 -2.41 -15.34 -5.53
CA ILE A 33 -3.22 -14.80 -4.43
C ILE A 33 -2.32 -14.10 -3.41
N GLN A 34 -1.17 -14.68 -3.05
CA GLN A 34 -0.22 -14.04 -2.14
C GLN A 34 0.29 -12.70 -2.69
N ASN A 35 0.63 -12.65 -3.98
CA ASN A 35 1.06 -11.41 -4.64
C ASN A 35 -0.06 -10.38 -4.67
N LEU A 36 -1.29 -10.80 -5.03
CA LEU A 36 -2.47 -9.93 -5.06
C LEU A 36 -2.81 -9.38 -3.66
N CYS A 37 -2.70 -10.21 -2.62
CA CYS A 37 -2.82 -9.76 -1.24
C CYS A 37 -1.69 -8.81 -0.84
N GLY A 38 -0.47 -9.02 -1.33
CA GLY A 38 0.66 -8.12 -1.13
C GLY A 38 0.46 -6.73 -1.75
N VAL A 39 -0.35 -6.61 -2.80
CA VAL A 39 -0.75 -5.33 -3.41
C VAL A 39 -2.12 -4.85 -2.97
N GLY A 40 -2.74 -5.49 -1.98
CA GLY A 40 -3.91 -4.94 -1.29
C GLY A 40 -5.23 -5.68 -1.40
N TRP A 41 -5.29 -6.77 -2.15
CA TRP A 41 -6.53 -7.53 -2.29
C TRP A 41 -6.83 -8.36 -1.04
N THR A 42 -8.08 -8.33 -0.58
CA THR A 42 -8.55 -9.27 0.45
C THR A 42 -9.01 -10.57 -0.21
N LEU A 43 -8.96 -11.68 0.53
CA LEU A 43 -9.44 -12.97 0.03
C LEU A 43 -10.93 -12.93 -0.36
N ASP A 44 -11.74 -12.23 0.41
CA ASP A 44 -13.17 -12.05 0.13
C ASP A 44 -13.40 -11.24 -1.14
N ALA A 45 -12.60 -10.20 -1.37
CA ALA A 45 -12.67 -9.40 -2.60
C ALA A 45 -12.23 -10.21 -3.83
N LEU A 46 -11.12 -10.95 -3.72
CA LEU A 46 -10.66 -11.84 -4.79
C LEU A 46 -11.72 -12.89 -5.11
N LYS A 47 -12.32 -13.50 -4.08
CA LYS A 47 -13.40 -14.46 -4.28
C LYS A 47 -14.60 -13.81 -4.97
N ALA A 48 -15.01 -12.62 -4.56
CA ALA A 48 -16.13 -11.92 -5.19
C ALA A 48 -15.86 -11.62 -6.67
N GLU A 49 -14.62 -11.26 -7.03
CA GLU A 49 -14.22 -11.03 -8.42
C GLU A 49 -14.17 -12.32 -9.24
N ILE A 50 -13.67 -13.41 -8.66
CA ILE A 50 -13.69 -14.74 -9.29
C ILE A 50 -15.14 -15.16 -9.55
N ASP A 51 -16.01 -15.03 -8.55
CA ASP A 51 -17.43 -15.37 -8.65
C ASP A 51 -18.13 -14.49 -9.71
N ALA A 52 -17.80 -13.20 -9.78
CA ALA A 52 -18.34 -12.28 -10.78
C ALA A 52 -17.89 -12.65 -12.18
N PHE A 53 -16.59 -12.90 -12.38
CA PHE A 53 -16.06 -13.32 -13.68
C PHE A 53 -16.69 -14.64 -14.16
N GLN A 54 -16.89 -15.60 -13.25
CA GLN A 54 -17.56 -16.85 -13.59
C GLN A 54 -19.00 -16.64 -14.09
N ARG A 55 -19.75 -15.70 -13.49
CA ARG A 55 -21.11 -15.38 -13.91
C ARG A 55 -21.13 -14.64 -15.25
N ASP A 56 -20.23 -13.67 -15.41
CA ASP A 56 -20.27 -12.73 -16.53
C ASP A 56 -19.61 -13.31 -17.80
N TYR A 57 -18.58 -14.16 -17.63
CA TYR A 57 -17.77 -14.69 -18.74
C TYR A 57 -17.56 -16.22 -18.66
N PRO A 58 -18.63 -17.03 -18.56
CA PRO A 58 -18.52 -18.48 -18.36
C PRO A 58 -17.76 -19.20 -19.49
N SER A 59 -17.83 -18.68 -20.73
CA SER A 59 -17.15 -19.27 -21.90
C SER A 59 -15.64 -19.04 -21.89
N LEU A 60 -15.13 -18.02 -21.20
CA LEU A 60 -13.69 -17.72 -21.13
C LEU A 60 -12.94 -18.57 -20.11
N LEU A 61 -13.64 -19.15 -19.14
CA LEU A 61 -13.06 -19.97 -18.07
C LEU A 61 -12.23 -21.17 -18.57
N ALA A 62 -12.59 -21.73 -19.73
CA ALA A 62 -11.86 -22.85 -20.32
C ALA A 62 -10.41 -22.49 -20.70
N ASN A 63 -10.19 -21.21 -21.04
CA ASN A 63 -8.94 -20.70 -21.60
C ASN A 63 -8.09 -19.91 -20.61
N ILE A 64 -8.59 -19.64 -19.41
CA ILE A 64 -7.81 -18.95 -18.37
C ILE A 64 -6.73 -19.88 -17.85
N TYR A 65 -5.50 -19.38 -17.71
CA TYR A 65 -4.37 -20.08 -17.12
C TYR A 65 -4.04 -19.55 -15.72
N HIS A 66 -4.15 -18.25 -15.53
CA HIS A 66 -3.69 -17.51 -14.36
C HIS A 66 -4.81 -16.72 -13.70
N LEU A 67 -4.74 -16.51 -12.38
CA LEU A 67 -5.74 -15.73 -11.65
C LEU A 67 -5.70 -14.26 -12.07
N GLU A 68 -4.52 -13.79 -12.45
CA GLU A 68 -4.24 -12.45 -12.96
C GLU A 68 -5.07 -12.12 -14.21
N GLU A 69 -5.46 -13.12 -15.02
CA GLU A 69 -6.33 -12.91 -16.19
C GLU A 69 -7.78 -12.60 -15.77
N VAL A 70 -8.21 -13.09 -14.59
CA VAL A 70 -9.54 -12.83 -14.02
C VAL A 70 -9.59 -11.44 -13.39
N ILE A 71 -8.53 -11.09 -12.66
CA ILE A 71 -8.42 -9.77 -12.02
C ILE A 71 -8.15 -8.68 -13.07
N GLY A 72 -7.34 -8.98 -14.09
CA GLY A 72 -6.99 -8.05 -15.15
C GLY A 72 -6.35 -6.77 -14.59
N ASN A 73 -6.90 -5.62 -14.99
CA ASN A 73 -6.46 -4.30 -14.52
C ASN A 73 -7.32 -3.77 -13.35
N LYS A 74 -8.13 -4.63 -12.70
CA LYS A 74 -8.94 -4.19 -11.57
C LYS A 74 -8.05 -3.82 -10.39
N LYS A 75 -8.45 -2.78 -9.67
CA LYS A 75 -7.77 -2.34 -8.45
C LYS A 75 -8.36 -3.02 -7.22
N PRO A 76 -7.52 -3.26 -6.20
CA PRO A 76 -8.04 -3.70 -4.92
C PRO A 76 -9.03 -2.67 -4.35
N PRO A 77 -10.12 -3.13 -3.73
CA PRO A 77 -11.12 -2.23 -3.14
C PRO A 77 -10.52 -1.43 -1.99
N ASN A 78 -11.07 -0.23 -1.75
CA ASN A 78 -10.64 0.69 -0.68
C ASN A 78 -9.21 1.21 -0.79
N ASN A 79 -8.64 1.26 -2.01
CA ASN A 79 -7.39 1.96 -2.24
C ASN A 79 -7.60 3.47 -2.06
N LEU A 80 -6.78 4.09 -1.21
CA LEU A 80 -6.75 5.55 -1.01
C LEU A 80 -5.79 6.25 -1.99
N ILE A 81 -5.02 5.48 -2.76
CA ILE A 81 -4.19 5.99 -3.85
C ILE A 81 -5.02 6.08 -5.12
N GLU A 82 -5.02 7.27 -5.70
CA GLU A 82 -5.56 7.56 -7.03
C GLU A 82 -4.50 7.29 -8.10
N GLU A 83 -4.96 6.84 -9.27
CA GLU A 83 -4.07 6.66 -10.44
C GLU A 83 -3.58 8.02 -10.93
N ASP A 84 -2.35 8.03 -11.44
CA ASP A 84 -1.70 9.21 -12.03
C ASP A 84 -1.56 10.43 -11.10
N VAL A 85 -1.85 10.29 -9.81
CA VAL A 85 -1.62 11.32 -8.80
C VAL A 85 -0.23 11.19 -8.22
N PHE A 86 0.52 12.30 -8.22
CA PHE A 86 1.84 12.37 -7.61
C PHE A 86 1.76 12.86 -6.17
N TYR A 87 1.88 11.93 -5.23
CA TYR A 87 1.88 12.22 -3.79
C TYR A 87 3.22 12.77 -3.31
N TYR A 88 3.21 13.66 -2.31
CA TYR A 88 4.41 14.24 -1.72
C TYR A 88 4.87 13.58 -0.42
N HIS A 89 3.99 12.88 0.26
CA HIS A 89 4.29 12.21 1.50
C HIS A 89 5.17 10.98 1.28
N ASN A 90 6.21 10.81 2.10
CA ASN A 90 7.19 9.74 1.90
C ASN A 90 6.58 8.34 2.07
N HIS A 91 5.56 8.21 2.93
CA HIS A 91 4.86 6.93 3.12
C HIS A 91 4.05 6.48 1.90
N LEU A 92 3.79 7.35 0.92
CA LEU A 92 3.05 7.02 -0.30
C LEU A 92 3.97 6.74 -1.48
N ARG A 93 5.29 6.70 -1.25
CA ARG A 93 6.32 6.55 -2.28
C ARG A 93 7.15 5.31 -2.07
N ILE A 94 7.72 4.83 -3.16
CA ILE A 94 8.75 3.81 -3.20
C ILE A 94 9.98 4.45 -3.83
N THR A 95 11.10 4.49 -3.10
CA THR A 95 12.35 5.06 -3.57
C THR A 95 13.49 4.07 -3.43
N SER A 96 14.55 4.24 -4.22
CA SER A 96 15.78 3.46 -4.07
C SER A 96 16.33 3.52 -2.65
N SER A 97 16.95 2.43 -2.20
CA SER A 97 17.61 2.43 -0.90
C SER A 97 18.75 3.45 -0.89
N PRO A 98 19.04 4.11 0.25
CA PRO A 98 20.25 4.92 0.37
C PRO A 98 21.48 4.02 0.14
N SER A 99 22.53 4.59 -0.46
CA SER A 99 23.79 3.89 -0.69
C SER A 99 24.37 3.36 0.63
N LYS A 100 24.82 2.10 0.63
CA LYS A 100 25.39 1.44 1.82
C LYS A 100 26.82 1.01 1.56
N LEU A 101 27.66 1.12 2.58
CA LEU A 101 28.98 0.48 2.60
C LEU A 101 28.82 -0.92 3.19
N VAL A 102 29.14 -1.94 2.40
CA VAL A 102 29.08 -3.34 2.81
C VAL A 102 30.50 -3.90 2.79
N LEU A 103 30.89 -4.60 3.87
CA LEU A 103 32.16 -5.31 3.89
C LEU A 103 32.06 -6.55 3.01
N ASN A 104 32.80 -6.56 1.91
CA ASN A 104 32.95 -7.76 1.08
C ASN A 104 33.89 -8.74 1.82
N LYS A 105 33.36 -9.93 2.10
CA LYS A 105 34.07 -10.95 2.90
C LYS A 105 35.22 -11.61 2.14
N GLU A 106 35.19 -11.59 0.82
CA GLU A 106 36.21 -12.18 -0.05
C GLU A 106 37.39 -11.21 -0.25
N THR A 107 37.09 -9.95 -0.57
CA THR A 107 38.11 -8.91 -0.81
C THR A 107 38.59 -8.24 0.48
N ARG A 108 37.87 -8.42 1.60
CA ARG A 108 38.08 -7.74 2.89
C ARG A 108 38.07 -6.20 2.78
N GLN A 109 37.39 -5.67 1.77
CA GLN A 109 37.25 -4.23 1.53
C GLN A 109 35.80 -3.80 1.69
N TYR A 110 35.61 -2.51 2.03
CA TYR A 110 34.28 -1.91 2.02
C TYR A 110 33.91 -1.54 0.59
N GLU A 111 32.81 -2.12 0.11
CA GLU A 111 32.26 -1.84 -1.21
C GLU A 111 31.01 -1.00 -1.06
N ARG A 112 30.90 0.03 -1.90
CA ARG A 112 29.72 0.88 -1.97
C ARG A 112 28.68 0.18 -2.83
N VAL A 113 27.58 -0.26 -2.20
CA VAL A 113 26.42 -0.80 -2.88
C VAL A 113 25.45 0.35 -3.12
N GLU A 114 25.28 0.71 -4.39
CA GLU A 114 24.35 1.74 -4.84
C GLU A 114 23.34 1.14 -5.80
N GLU A 115 22.07 1.44 -5.55
CA GLU A 115 20.99 1.19 -6.50
C GLU A 115 20.80 2.47 -7.32
N GLU A 116 20.43 2.33 -8.60
CA GLU A 116 20.02 3.50 -9.37
C GLU A 116 18.81 4.17 -8.72
N PHE A 117 18.82 5.50 -8.70
CA PHE A 117 17.74 6.27 -8.10
C PHE A 117 16.44 6.07 -8.90
N PHE A 118 15.39 5.69 -8.19
CA PHE A 118 14.02 5.65 -8.69
C PHE A 118 13.07 6.26 -7.66
N LEU A 119 11.92 6.74 -8.15
CA LEU A 119 10.86 7.31 -7.33
C LEU A 119 9.51 6.96 -7.98
N GLU A 120 8.79 6.05 -7.36
CA GLU A 120 7.48 5.57 -7.81
C GLU A 120 6.44 5.82 -6.73
N MET A 121 5.17 5.90 -7.12
CA MET A 121 4.06 5.94 -6.16
C MET A 121 3.76 4.52 -5.69
N LYS A 122 3.36 4.35 -4.43
CA LYS A 122 2.79 3.08 -3.99
C LYS A 122 1.55 2.80 -4.81
N ALA A 123 1.41 1.57 -5.30
CA ALA A 123 0.21 1.15 -6.02
C ALA A 123 -1.02 1.08 -5.09
N PHE A 124 -0.80 0.92 -3.79
CA PHE A 124 -1.86 0.68 -2.82
C PHE A 124 -1.56 1.27 -1.45
N PHE A 125 -2.58 1.86 -0.83
CA PHE A 125 -2.57 2.34 0.55
C PHE A 125 -4.00 2.35 1.09
N THR A 126 -4.27 1.68 2.22
CA THR A 126 -5.63 1.59 2.77
C THR A 126 -5.85 2.44 4.02
N ILE A 127 -7.10 2.40 4.49
CA ILE A 127 -7.44 2.90 5.83
C ILE A 127 -6.70 2.14 6.94
N GLU A 128 -6.43 0.84 6.78
CA GLU A 128 -5.61 0.06 7.71
C GLU A 128 -4.15 0.51 7.71
N ASP A 129 -3.58 0.81 6.54
CA ASP A 129 -2.24 1.40 6.44
C ASP A 129 -2.18 2.78 7.11
N LEU A 130 -3.21 3.61 6.90
CA LEU A 130 -3.34 4.92 7.54
C LEU A 130 -3.44 4.81 9.07
N LEU A 131 -4.26 3.88 9.57
CA LEU A 131 -4.40 3.62 11.00
C LEU A 131 -3.10 3.10 11.60
N LYS A 132 -2.43 2.17 10.91
CA LYS A 132 -1.13 1.67 11.32
C LYS A 132 -0.13 2.82 11.42
N TYR A 133 -0.06 3.67 10.39
CA TYR A 133 0.78 4.86 10.41
C TYR A 133 0.46 5.79 11.59
N TRP A 134 -0.82 6.05 11.83
CA TRP A 134 -1.28 6.87 12.96
C TRP A 134 -0.82 6.33 14.31
N TYR A 135 -0.98 5.03 14.56
CA TYR A 135 -0.62 4.44 15.84
C TYR A 135 0.89 4.30 16.03
N GLU A 136 1.62 3.87 15.00
CA GLU A 136 3.09 3.75 15.05
C GLU A 136 3.73 5.10 15.29
N SER A 137 3.32 6.11 14.54
CA SER A 137 3.92 7.44 14.62
C SER A 137 3.61 8.15 15.95
N ASN A 138 2.52 7.77 16.65
CA ASN A 138 2.21 8.27 17.99
C ASN A 138 2.67 7.34 19.13
N GLY A 139 3.36 6.23 18.83
CA GLY A 139 3.81 5.25 19.83
C GLY A 139 2.66 4.59 20.62
N MET A 140 1.49 4.47 20.00
CA MET A 140 0.27 3.97 20.66
C MET A 140 0.02 2.50 20.36
N ARG A 141 -0.51 1.78 21.34
CA ARG A 141 -1.14 0.46 21.11
C ARG A 141 -2.63 0.65 20.90
N SER A 142 -3.12 0.26 19.74
CA SER A 142 -4.54 0.35 19.40
C SER A 142 -5.35 -0.75 20.10
N THR A 143 -6.56 -0.41 20.55
CA THR A 143 -7.57 -1.39 20.95
C THR A 143 -8.63 -1.50 19.85
N ASN A 144 -9.44 -2.56 19.84
CA ASN A 144 -10.54 -2.69 18.87
C ASN A 144 -11.53 -1.52 18.91
N HIS A 145 -11.72 -0.90 20.09
CA HIS A 145 -12.55 0.29 20.23
C HIS A 145 -11.91 1.50 19.55
N HIS A 146 -10.61 1.75 19.80
CA HIS A 146 -9.87 2.84 19.16
C HIS A 146 -9.87 2.69 17.63
N ILE A 147 -9.62 1.47 17.13
CA ILE A 147 -9.58 1.21 15.68
C ILE A 147 -10.91 1.61 15.03
N LYS A 148 -12.06 1.20 15.60
CA LYS A 148 -13.37 1.54 15.04
C LYS A 148 -13.64 3.05 15.05
N GLN A 149 -13.30 3.71 16.16
CA GLN A 149 -13.49 5.16 16.30
C GLN A 149 -12.61 5.93 15.31
N ASP A 150 -11.32 5.60 15.26
CA ASP A 150 -10.36 6.27 14.40
C ASP A 150 -10.61 5.97 12.92
N THR A 151 -11.10 4.75 12.58
CA THR A 151 -11.55 4.43 11.22
C THR A 151 -12.66 5.36 10.77
N GLY A 152 -13.69 5.56 11.61
CA GLY A 152 -14.78 6.47 11.30
C GLY A 152 -14.30 7.91 11.11
N ARG A 153 -13.35 8.34 11.94
CA ARG A 153 -12.76 9.66 11.83
C ARG A 153 -11.90 9.85 10.58
N PHE A 154 -11.04 8.89 10.25
CA PHE A 154 -10.21 8.99 9.04
C PHE A 154 -11.05 8.93 7.77
N LYS A 155 -12.11 8.12 7.72
CA LYS A 155 -13.07 8.15 6.61
C LYS A 155 -13.67 9.54 6.42
N TYR A 156 -14.15 10.16 7.52
CA TYR A 156 -14.63 11.53 7.47
C TYR A 156 -13.55 12.51 6.97
N LEU A 157 -12.30 12.41 7.44
CA LEU A 157 -11.23 13.31 6.96
C LEU A 157 -10.97 13.12 5.47
N LEU A 158 -10.96 11.88 4.98
CA LEU A 158 -10.72 11.55 3.57
C LEU A 158 -11.87 12.00 2.65
N ASP A 159 -13.05 12.34 3.19
CA ASP A 159 -14.13 12.97 2.41
C ASP A 159 -13.83 14.45 2.09
N PHE A 160 -12.93 15.10 2.83
CA PHE A 160 -12.63 16.54 2.71
C PHE A 160 -11.18 16.86 2.34
N TYR A 161 -10.25 15.94 2.61
CA TYR A 161 -8.82 16.13 2.43
C TYR A 161 -8.21 14.97 1.67
N ASP A 162 -7.20 15.25 0.85
CA ASP A 162 -6.47 14.17 0.20
C ASP A 162 -5.60 13.39 1.20
N ILE A 163 -5.19 12.17 0.83
CA ILE A 163 -4.39 11.32 1.71
C ILE A 163 -3.02 11.93 2.04
N ASP A 164 -2.49 12.80 1.18
CA ASP A 164 -1.23 13.50 1.42
C ASP A 164 -1.39 14.50 2.58
N GLU A 165 -2.42 15.34 2.52
CA GLU A 165 -2.82 16.28 3.56
C GLU A 165 -3.02 15.56 4.88
N VAL A 166 -3.74 14.44 4.90
CA VAL A 166 -3.98 13.66 6.12
C VAL A 166 -2.68 13.15 6.73
N LEU A 167 -1.77 12.59 5.93
CA LEU A 167 -0.48 12.10 6.44
C LEU A 167 0.41 13.25 6.92
N PHE A 168 0.44 14.38 6.21
CA PHE A 168 1.18 15.57 6.66
C PHE A 168 0.58 16.18 7.94
N MET A 169 -0.74 16.15 8.13
CA MET A 169 -1.36 16.57 9.39
C MET A 169 -0.85 15.72 10.57
N ILE A 170 -0.68 14.41 10.37
CA ILE A 170 -0.13 13.49 11.39
C ILE A 170 1.33 13.87 11.72
N ASP A 171 2.16 14.05 10.70
CA ASP A 171 3.57 14.41 10.85
C ASP A 171 3.75 15.74 11.59
N ILE A 172 3.00 16.76 11.17
CA ILE A 172 3.06 18.10 11.76
C ILE A 172 2.59 18.05 13.21
N ALA A 173 1.50 17.34 13.50
CA ALA A 173 1.02 17.19 14.87
C ALA A 173 2.10 16.60 15.77
N GLN A 174 2.82 15.59 15.31
CA GLN A 174 3.90 14.96 16.09
C GLN A 174 5.11 15.87 16.23
N GLN A 175 5.55 16.51 15.14
CA GLN A 175 6.69 17.43 15.16
C GLN A 175 6.45 18.60 16.11
N GLN A 176 5.27 19.24 16.04
CA GLN A 176 4.94 20.36 16.94
C GLN A 176 4.87 19.88 18.39
N ARG A 177 4.20 18.76 18.66
CA ARG A 177 4.07 18.26 20.04
C ARG A 177 5.41 17.85 20.63
N ALA A 178 6.28 17.22 19.86
CA ALA A 178 7.65 16.93 20.28
C ALA A 178 8.45 18.22 20.56
N LEU A 179 8.32 19.24 19.70
CA LEU A 179 9.01 20.53 19.88
C LEU A 179 8.58 21.25 21.18
N PHE A 180 7.32 21.11 21.57
CA PHE A 180 6.76 21.71 22.79
C PHE A 180 6.73 20.77 24.00
N ASP A 181 7.41 19.62 23.94
CA ASP A 181 7.43 18.59 24.99
C ASP A 181 6.03 18.14 25.46
N LEU A 182 5.10 18.06 24.51
CA LEU A 182 3.74 17.59 24.73
C LEU A 182 3.64 16.09 24.42
N ARG A 183 2.78 15.39 25.17
CA ARG A 183 2.45 13.97 24.88
C ARG A 183 1.98 13.78 23.43
N PRO A 184 2.20 12.64 22.78
CA PRO A 184 1.68 12.37 21.43
C PRO A 184 0.17 12.60 21.29
N LEU A 185 -0.28 12.84 20.06
CA LEU A 185 -1.70 13.09 19.79
C LEU A 185 -2.45 11.76 19.86
N THR A 186 -3.30 11.59 20.86
CA THR A 186 -4.03 10.31 21.05
C THR A 186 -5.38 10.28 20.36
N ASN A 187 -5.87 11.43 19.89
CA ASN A 187 -7.22 11.58 19.35
C ASN A 187 -7.16 12.17 17.93
N ALA A 188 -7.53 11.37 16.93
CA ALA A 188 -7.53 11.77 15.51
C ALA A 188 -8.50 12.92 15.20
N PHE A 189 -9.47 13.21 16.07
CA PHE A 189 -10.38 14.35 15.91
C PHE A 189 -9.65 15.69 15.96
N GLN A 190 -8.47 15.74 16.58
CA GLN A 190 -7.68 16.96 16.71
C GLN A 190 -6.77 17.23 15.49
N LEU A 191 -6.72 16.34 14.49
CA LEU A 191 -5.82 16.48 13.34
C LEU A 191 -6.11 17.70 12.48
N GLU A 192 -7.38 18.10 12.32
CA GLU A 192 -7.77 19.27 11.51
C GLU A 192 -7.14 20.57 11.99
N LYS A 193 -6.72 20.65 13.27
CA LYS A 193 -6.00 21.81 13.80
C LYS A 193 -4.67 22.07 13.09
N TYR A 194 -4.11 21.06 12.42
CA TYR A 194 -2.79 21.12 11.77
C TYR A 194 -2.89 21.22 10.24
N VAL A 195 -4.09 21.40 9.67
CA VAL A 195 -4.30 21.39 8.21
C VAL A 195 -3.52 22.49 7.49
N GLU A 196 -3.52 23.71 8.02
CA GLU A 196 -2.85 24.85 7.36
C GLU A 196 -1.33 24.70 7.38
N ASP A 197 -0.78 24.18 8.48
CA ASP A 197 0.64 23.86 8.59
C ASP A 197 1.03 22.69 7.68
N ALA A 198 0.16 21.68 7.55
CA ALA A 198 0.34 20.56 6.63
C ALA A 198 0.40 21.05 5.18
N ARG A 199 -0.55 21.89 4.76
CA ARG A 199 -0.57 22.50 3.41
C ARG A 199 0.67 23.32 3.12
N LYS A 200 1.10 24.12 4.09
CA LYS A 200 2.36 24.88 3.97
C LYS A 200 3.54 23.92 3.76
N LYS A 201 3.60 22.82 4.52
CA LYS A 201 4.68 21.85 4.41
C LYS A 201 4.67 21.10 3.08
N ILE A 202 3.49 20.74 2.57
CA ILE A 202 3.31 20.16 1.25
C ILE A 202 3.86 21.10 0.19
N LYS A 203 3.47 22.39 0.23
CA LYS A 203 3.94 23.40 -0.73
C LYS A 203 5.45 23.61 -0.67
N GLU A 204 6.04 23.66 0.53
CA GLU A 204 7.50 23.71 0.70
C GLU A 204 8.17 22.51 0.04
N LYS A 205 7.64 21.30 0.26
CA LYS A 205 8.17 20.07 -0.31
C LYS A 205 8.01 20.03 -1.83
N GLN A 206 6.87 20.48 -2.36
CA GLN A 206 6.63 20.64 -3.79
C GLN A 206 7.68 21.54 -4.44
N ASN A 207 7.95 22.70 -3.85
CA ASN A 207 8.97 23.63 -4.36
C ASN A 207 10.37 23.00 -4.37
N ILE A 208 10.75 22.30 -3.28
CA ILE A 208 12.05 21.60 -3.21
C ILE A 208 12.13 20.51 -4.28
N HIS A 209 11.07 19.73 -4.47
CA HIS A 209 11.02 18.67 -5.46
C HIS A 209 11.10 19.21 -6.89
N LEU A 210 10.42 20.31 -7.16
CA LEU A 210 10.46 21.01 -8.44
C LEU A 210 11.88 21.49 -8.76
N LEU A 211 12.54 22.16 -7.81
CA LEU A 211 13.93 22.64 -7.97
C LEU A 211 14.93 21.49 -8.21
N LYS A 212 14.69 20.34 -7.60
CA LYS A 212 15.51 19.13 -7.76
C LYS A 212 15.14 18.29 -8.99
N GLY A 213 14.07 18.62 -9.71
CA GLY A 213 13.56 17.83 -10.83
C GLY A 213 13.01 16.45 -10.43
N ILE A 214 12.57 16.26 -9.18
CA ILE A 214 12.01 15.00 -8.65
C ILE A 214 10.51 15.14 -8.30
N ASN A 215 9.81 15.98 -9.05
CA ASN A 215 8.37 16.25 -8.95
C ASN A 215 7.53 15.40 -9.92
N HIS A 216 8.07 14.28 -10.39
CA HIS A 216 7.43 13.32 -11.28
C HIS A 216 7.93 11.91 -10.98
N VAL A 217 7.23 10.90 -11.50
CA VAL A 217 7.61 9.48 -11.36
C VAL A 217 8.90 9.22 -12.14
N ILE A 218 9.88 8.61 -11.48
CA ILE A 218 11.14 8.15 -12.07
C ILE A 218 11.12 6.62 -11.98
N PRO A 219 10.83 5.91 -13.09
CA PRO A 219 10.63 4.47 -13.07
C PRO A 219 11.94 3.73 -12.77
N ARG A 220 11.83 2.57 -12.12
CA ARG A 220 12.98 1.68 -11.95
C ARG A 220 13.46 1.19 -13.32
N LYS A 221 14.77 1.30 -13.58
CA LYS A 221 15.34 0.65 -14.77
C LYS A 221 15.29 -0.86 -14.59
N VAL A 222 14.54 -1.53 -15.47
CA VAL A 222 14.55 -2.98 -15.57
C VAL A 222 15.82 -3.35 -16.33
N VAL A 223 16.77 -4.01 -15.63
CA VAL A 223 17.98 -4.58 -16.23
C VAL A 223 17.73 -6.04 -16.57
#